data_AF-A0A838KQM0-F1
#
_entry.id   AF-A0A838KQM0-F1
#
_cell.length_a   1.000
_cell.length_b   1.000
_cell.length_c   1.000
_cell.angle_alpha   90.00
_cell.angle_beta   90.00
_cell.angle_gamma   90.00
#
_symmetry.space_group_name_H-M   'P 1'
#
loop_
_entity.id
_entity.type
_entity.pdbx_description
1 polymer ?
#
loop_
_entity_poly.entity_id
_entity_poly.type
_entity_poly.pdbx_seq_one_letter_code
_entity_poly.pdbx_strand_id
1 'polypeptide(L)'
;AARLSAGQLADAPVLADRADASRQRVAPLARADAESYGRVLEAYREPDSDTRTKHVRDALSGAADVPLAVAEIGNEVAGIAARLVEEGNPNLEGDAMTAVLLAEAGVRAAAALVEINLSSAHVKDSRLARADELVDETAATVRRVTGGRGRG
;
A
#
# COMPACT_ATOMS: atom_id res chain seq x y z
N ALA A 1 -9.40 5.13 16.77
CA ALA A 1 -9.54 6.50 16.24
C ALA A 1 -10.93 6.77 15.64
N ALA A 2 -11.22 6.47 14.36
CA ALA A 2 -12.43 6.93 13.65
C ALA A 2 -13.77 6.74 14.40
N ARG A 3 -14.09 5.53 14.88
CA ARG A 3 -15.36 5.26 15.59
C ARG A 3 -15.57 6.09 16.86
N LEU A 4 -14.51 6.65 17.42
CA LEU A 4 -14.52 7.46 18.64
C LEU A 4 -14.32 8.96 18.35
N SER A 5 -14.43 9.37 17.08
CA SER A 5 -14.24 10.76 16.62
C SER A 5 -15.55 11.43 16.17
N ALA A 6 -16.71 10.78 16.27
CA ALA A 6 -17.98 11.33 15.76
C ALA A 6 -18.41 12.66 16.44
N GLY A 7 -17.85 12.98 17.62
CA GLY A 7 -18.08 14.25 18.29
C GLY A 7 -17.26 15.42 17.73
N GLN A 8 -16.19 15.14 16.98
CA GLN A 8 -15.31 16.14 16.35
C GLN A 8 -15.50 16.17 14.85
N LEU A 9 -15.75 15.01 14.25
CA LEU A 9 -15.78 14.80 12.82
C LEU A 9 -17.08 14.10 12.42
N ALA A 10 -17.97 14.84 11.75
CA ALA A 10 -19.32 14.37 11.42
C ALA A 10 -19.32 13.11 10.52
N ASP A 11 -18.35 12.99 9.59
CA ASP A 11 -18.21 11.84 8.70
C ASP A 11 -17.27 10.74 9.26
N ALA A 12 -16.91 10.80 10.54
CA ALA A 12 -16.06 9.77 11.16
C ALA A 12 -16.60 8.33 11.05
N PRO A 13 -17.92 8.06 11.09
CA PRO A 13 -18.44 6.72 10.80
C PRO A 13 -18.11 6.25 9.38
N VAL A 14 -18.19 7.13 8.38
CA VAL A 14 -17.83 6.82 6.99
C VAL A 14 -16.34 6.49 6.88
N LEU A 15 -15.48 7.23 7.60
CA LEU A 15 -14.05 6.92 7.67
C LEU A 15 -13.78 5.56 8.32
N ALA A 16 -14.55 5.19 9.34
CA ALA A 16 -14.45 3.87 9.97
C ALA A 16 -14.83 2.75 9.00
N ASP A 17 -15.93 2.91 8.26
CA ASP A 17 -16.39 1.94 7.27
C ASP A 17 -15.38 1.77 6.13
N ARG A 18 -14.79 2.87 5.65
CA ARG A 18 -13.73 2.82 4.65
C ARG A 18 -12.48 2.11 5.17
N ALA A 19 -12.06 2.40 6.39
CA ALA A 19 -10.92 1.70 7.00
C ALA A 19 -11.20 0.20 7.20
N ASP A 20 -12.42 -0.19 7.54
CA ASP A 20 -12.83 -1.60 7.59
C ASP A 20 -12.80 -2.26 6.21
N ALA A 21 -13.28 -1.56 5.17
CA ALA A 21 -13.23 -2.04 3.79
C ALA A 21 -11.77 -2.22 3.32
N SER A 22 -10.88 -1.27 3.64
CA SER A 22 -9.44 -1.41 3.37
C SER A 22 -8.84 -2.62 4.08
N ARG A 23 -9.18 -2.86 5.35
CA ARG A 23 -8.75 -4.06 6.08
C ARG A 23 -9.23 -5.34 5.40
N GLN A 24 -10.48 -5.39 4.96
CA GLN A 24 -11.05 -6.55 4.27
C GLN A 24 -10.38 -6.81 2.91
N ARG A 25 -10.00 -5.74 2.19
CA ARG A 25 -9.31 -5.83 0.89
C ARG A 25 -7.84 -6.24 1.03
N VAL A 26 -7.13 -5.76 2.05
CA VAL A 26 -5.69 -6.08 2.23
C VAL A 26 -5.47 -7.48 2.82
N ALA A 27 -6.38 -7.96 3.68
CA ALA A 27 -6.25 -9.26 4.35
C ALA A 27 -5.99 -10.45 3.40
N PRO A 28 -6.73 -10.63 2.29
CA PRO A 28 -6.46 -11.73 1.35
C PRO A 28 -5.17 -11.56 0.54
N LEU A 29 -4.60 -10.35 0.46
CA LEU A 29 -3.43 -10.08 -0.39
C LEU A 29 -2.18 -10.84 0.07
N ALA A 30 -2.03 -11.13 1.36
CA ALA A 30 -0.90 -11.94 1.85
C ALA A 30 -0.90 -13.35 1.24
N ARG A 31 -2.09 -13.97 1.11
CA ARG A 31 -2.23 -15.27 0.45
C ARG A 31 -2.03 -15.16 -1.06
N ALA A 32 -2.61 -14.12 -1.66
CA ALA A 32 -2.46 -13.87 -3.10
C ALA A 32 -1.00 -13.65 -3.50
N ASP A 33 -0.21 -12.98 -2.66
CA ASP A 33 1.23 -12.76 -2.86
C ASP A 33 1.99 -14.09 -2.88
N ALA A 34 1.76 -14.94 -1.87
CA ALA A 34 2.37 -16.26 -1.80
C ALA A 34 1.99 -17.15 -3.01
N GLU A 35 0.72 -17.12 -3.43
CA GLU A 35 0.25 -17.84 -4.61
C GLU A 35 0.88 -17.29 -5.91
N SER A 36 1.04 -15.97 -6.02
CA SER A 36 1.68 -15.34 -7.18
C SER A 36 3.16 -15.64 -7.27
N TYR A 37 3.88 -15.59 -6.15
CA TYR A 37 5.28 -15.97 -6.09
C TYR A 37 5.47 -17.48 -6.33
N GLY A 38 4.51 -18.31 -5.92
CA GLY A 38 4.47 -19.73 -6.27
C GLY A 38 4.56 -19.97 -7.78
N ARG A 39 3.80 -19.22 -8.58
CA ARG A 39 3.85 -19.29 -10.05
C ARG A 39 5.20 -18.88 -10.62
N VAL A 40 5.86 -17.88 -10.03
CA VAL A 40 7.23 -17.48 -10.40
C VAL A 40 8.20 -18.65 -10.17
N LEU A 41 8.10 -19.31 -9.01
CA LEU A 41 8.95 -20.48 -8.71
C LEU A 41 8.67 -21.66 -9.63
N GLU A 42 7.42 -21.89 -10.01
CA GLU A 42 7.04 -22.93 -10.99
C GLU A 42 7.65 -22.65 -12.37
N ALA A 43 7.54 -21.41 -12.87
CA ALA A 43 8.14 -21.02 -14.14
C ALA A 43 9.67 -21.19 -14.12
N TYR A 44 10.34 -20.89 -13.01
CA TYR A 44 11.78 -21.11 -12.87
C TYR A 44 12.19 -22.59 -12.90
N ARG A 45 11.31 -23.53 -12.57
CA ARG A 45 11.60 -24.99 -12.59
C ARG A 45 11.50 -25.60 -13.99
N GLU A 46 10.90 -24.90 -14.95
CA GLU A 46 10.83 -25.39 -16.33
C GLU A 46 12.24 -25.54 -16.94
N PRO A 47 12.43 -26.47 -17.90
CA PRO A 47 13.69 -26.59 -18.64
C PRO A 47 14.04 -25.30 -19.40
N ASP A 48 15.33 -25.01 -19.48
CA ASP A 48 15.80 -23.76 -20.09
C ASP A 48 15.40 -23.66 -21.57
N SER A 49 14.70 -22.59 -21.90
CA SER A 49 14.12 -22.34 -23.22
C SER A 49 13.61 -20.90 -23.35
N ASP A 50 13.38 -20.46 -24.59
CA ASP A 50 12.70 -19.18 -24.85
C ASP A 50 11.28 -19.16 -24.27
N THR A 51 10.60 -20.31 -24.27
CA THR A 51 9.27 -20.47 -23.67
C THR A 51 9.30 -20.27 -22.16
N ARG A 52 10.24 -20.90 -21.45
CA ARG A 52 10.48 -20.66 -20.02
C ARG A 52 10.75 -19.20 -19.74
N THR A 53 11.62 -18.57 -20.54
CA THR A 53 11.97 -17.16 -20.39
C THR A 53 10.71 -16.28 -20.46
N LYS A 54 9.81 -16.56 -21.40
CA LYS A 54 8.52 -15.87 -21.49
C LYS A 54 7.65 -16.12 -20.25
N HIS A 55 7.48 -17.37 -19.82
CA HIS A 55 6.67 -17.69 -18.64
C HIS A 55 7.18 -17.02 -17.36
N VAL A 56 8.51 -16.97 -17.16
CA VAL A 56 9.11 -16.28 -16.02
C VAL A 56 8.79 -14.79 -16.05
N ARG A 57 8.93 -14.13 -17.21
CA ARG A 57 8.60 -12.71 -17.35
C ARG A 57 7.11 -12.44 -17.08
N ASP A 58 6.23 -13.27 -17.63
CA ASP A 58 4.79 -13.14 -17.43
C ASP A 58 4.42 -13.35 -15.95
N ALA A 59 5.02 -14.35 -15.28
CA ALA A 59 4.79 -14.61 -13.86
C ALA A 59 5.31 -13.49 -12.96
N LEU A 60 6.51 -12.96 -13.23
CA LEU A 60 7.06 -11.82 -12.49
C LEU A 60 6.23 -10.56 -12.69
N SER A 61 5.78 -10.29 -13.92
CA SER A 61 4.86 -9.20 -14.23
C SER A 61 3.56 -9.33 -13.43
N GLY A 62 2.95 -10.52 -13.38
CA GLY A 62 1.76 -10.77 -12.56
C GLY A 62 2.01 -10.69 -11.05
N ALA A 63 3.21 -11.05 -10.58
CA ALA A 63 3.59 -10.90 -9.17
C ALA A 63 3.72 -9.44 -8.73
N ALA A 64 3.80 -8.47 -9.64
CA ALA A 64 3.76 -7.05 -9.31
C ALA A 64 2.35 -6.54 -8.94
N ASP A 65 1.27 -7.26 -9.31
CA ASP A 65 -0.10 -6.78 -9.08
C ASP A 65 -0.46 -6.72 -7.59
N VAL A 66 -0.04 -7.73 -6.83
CA VAL A 66 -0.33 -7.81 -5.39
C VAL A 66 0.34 -6.69 -4.59
N PRO A 67 1.66 -6.44 -4.69
CA PRO A 67 2.27 -5.33 -3.99
C PRO A 67 1.74 -3.97 -4.46
N LEU A 68 1.37 -3.79 -5.74
CA LEU A 68 0.72 -2.54 -6.16
C LEU A 68 -0.61 -2.32 -5.43
N ALA A 69 -1.45 -3.35 -5.33
CA ALA A 69 -2.71 -3.27 -4.58
C ALA A 69 -2.49 -2.96 -3.09
N VAL A 70 -1.41 -3.50 -2.48
CA VAL A 70 -1.01 -3.15 -1.10
C VAL A 70 -0.65 -1.67 -1.00
N ALA A 71 0.13 -1.14 -1.94
CA ALA A 71 0.52 0.27 -1.97
C ALA A 71 -0.71 1.20 -2.12
N GLU A 72 -1.66 0.85 -2.99
CA GLU A 72 -2.89 1.64 -3.17
C GLU A 72 -3.75 1.68 -1.90
N ILE A 73 -3.94 0.53 -1.25
CA ILE A 73 -4.71 0.46 0.00
C ILE A 73 -3.96 1.17 1.13
N GLY A 74 -2.63 1.06 1.18
CA GLY A 74 -1.78 1.78 2.14
C GLY A 74 -1.95 3.29 2.02
N ASN A 75 -1.92 3.85 0.80
CA ASN A 75 -2.15 5.28 0.55
C ASN A 75 -3.56 5.72 1.01
N GLU A 76 -4.59 4.91 0.74
CA GLU A 76 -5.95 5.17 1.25
C GLU A 76 -5.99 5.23 2.79
N VAL A 77 -5.34 4.27 3.47
CA VAL A 77 -5.25 4.24 4.93
C VAL A 77 -4.50 5.45 5.48
N ALA A 78 -3.39 5.85 4.83
CA ALA A 78 -2.65 7.04 5.21
C ALA A 78 -3.52 8.31 5.13
N GLY A 79 -4.32 8.45 4.07
CA GLY A 79 -5.26 9.58 3.90
C GLY A 79 -6.33 9.63 5.00
N ILE A 80 -6.94 8.47 5.33
CA ILE A 80 -7.92 8.37 6.42
C ILE A 80 -7.28 8.72 7.77
N ALA A 81 -6.11 8.15 8.05
CA ALA A 81 -5.41 8.35 9.30
C ALA A 81 -4.93 9.81 9.45
N ALA A 82 -4.50 10.46 8.37
CA ALA A 82 -4.12 11.87 8.38
C ALA A 82 -5.30 12.79 8.73
N ARG A 83 -6.48 12.56 8.16
CA ARG A 83 -7.70 13.30 8.56
C ARG A 83 -8.03 13.10 10.04
N LEU A 84 -7.82 11.90 10.57
CA LEU A 84 -8.07 11.63 11.99
C LEU A 84 -7.04 12.29 12.91
N VAL A 85 -5.81 12.56 12.44
CA VAL A 85 -4.84 13.38 13.18
C VAL A 85 -5.31 14.83 13.26
N GLU A 86 -5.84 15.39 12.17
CA GLU A 86 -6.18 16.82 12.09
C GLU A 86 -7.56 17.17 12.66
N GLU A 87 -8.55 16.32 12.42
CA GLU A 87 -9.97 16.60 12.67
C GLU A 87 -10.59 15.63 13.70
N GLY A 88 -9.86 14.58 14.10
CA GLY A 88 -10.39 13.52 14.95
C GLY A 88 -10.39 13.84 16.44
N ASN A 89 -10.70 12.83 17.25
CA ASN A 89 -10.60 12.92 18.70
C ASN A 89 -9.13 13.14 19.12
N PRO A 90 -8.77 14.27 19.76
CA PRO A 90 -7.38 14.57 20.13
C PRO A 90 -6.75 13.53 21.05
N ASN A 91 -7.56 12.84 21.88
CA ASN A 91 -7.06 11.77 22.76
C ASN A 91 -6.60 10.52 21.98
N LEU A 92 -6.91 10.43 20.68
CA LEU A 92 -6.55 9.32 19.79
C LEU A 92 -5.60 9.76 18.67
N GLU A 93 -5.05 10.98 18.77
CA GLU A 93 -4.10 11.52 17.78
C GLU A 93 -2.86 10.63 17.66
N GLY A 94 -2.37 10.07 18.78
CA GLY A 94 -1.25 9.14 18.78
C GLY A 94 -1.50 7.89 17.93
N ASP A 95 -2.67 7.25 18.09
CA ASP A 95 -3.07 6.10 17.29
C ASP A 95 -3.17 6.44 15.80
N ALA A 96 -3.75 7.59 15.48
CA ALA A 96 -3.88 8.07 14.10
C ALA A 96 -2.50 8.35 13.48
N MET A 97 -1.58 8.94 14.23
CA MET A 97 -0.22 9.18 13.79
C MET A 97 0.53 7.86 13.54
N THR A 98 0.42 6.89 14.44
CA THR A 98 0.98 5.56 14.24
C THR A 98 0.44 4.91 12.96
N ALA A 99 -0.86 5.01 12.70
CA ALA A 99 -1.46 4.48 11.49
C ALA A 99 -0.92 5.14 10.20
N VAL A 100 -0.73 6.46 10.18
CA VAL A 100 -0.13 7.17 9.03
C VAL A 100 1.30 6.68 8.75
N LEU A 101 2.13 6.56 9.79
CA LEU A 101 3.53 6.13 9.64
C LEU A 101 3.66 4.67 9.18
N LEU A 102 2.83 3.78 9.74
CA LEU A 102 2.80 2.37 9.32
C LEU A 102 2.31 2.23 7.88
N ALA A 103 1.31 3.02 7.48
CA ALA A 103 0.83 3.04 6.11
C ALA A 103 1.92 3.50 5.13
N GLU A 104 2.66 4.57 5.44
CA GLU A 104 3.79 5.05 4.62
C GLU A 104 4.89 3.98 4.45
N ALA A 105 5.27 3.33 5.54
CA ALA A 105 6.24 2.25 5.48
C ALA A 105 5.74 1.09 4.60
N GLY A 106 4.46 0.74 4.72
CA GLY A 106 3.80 -0.27 3.89
C GLY A 106 3.80 0.09 2.41
N VAL A 107 3.43 1.32 2.05
CA VAL A 107 3.43 1.79 0.66
C VAL A 107 4.83 1.73 0.06
N ARG A 108 5.85 2.22 0.78
CA ARG A 108 7.24 2.19 0.30
C ARG A 108 7.75 0.77 0.10
N ALA A 109 7.51 -0.13 1.07
CA ALA A 109 7.93 -1.52 0.95
C ALA A 109 7.24 -2.22 -0.23
N ALA A 110 5.95 -1.97 -0.42
CA ALA A 110 5.18 -2.53 -1.51
C ALA A 110 5.62 -1.98 -2.88
N ALA A 111 5.86 -0.67 -3.01
CA ALA A 111 6.39 -0.08 -4.23
C ALA A 111 7.75 -0.66 -4.63
N ALA A 112 8.65 -0.90 -3.67
CA ALA A 112 9.93 -1.56 -3.94
C ALA A 112 9.76 -2.98 -4.49
N LEU A 113 8.75 -3.73 -4.03
CA LEU A 113 8.43 -5.06 -4.57
C LEU A 113 7.87 -4.99 -6.00
N VAL A 114 7.04 -3.99 -6.30
CA VAL A 114 6.58 -3.71 -7.67
C VAL A 114 7.79 -3.48 -8.58
N GLU A 115 8.73 -2.63 -8.16
CA GLU A 115 9.95 -2.33 -8.91
C GLU A 115 10.80 -3.57 -9.15
N ILE A 116 11.06 -4.37 -8.11
CA ILE A 116 11.86 -5.60 -8.20
C ILE A 116 11.24 -6.59 -9.19
N ASN A 117 9.92 -6.82 -9.10
CA ASN A 117 9.24 -7.78 -9.97
C ASN A 117 9.24 -7.33 -11.44
N LEU A 118 8.90 -6.07 -11.72
CA LEU A 118 8.83 -5.55 -13.09
C LEU A 118 10.21 -5.39 -13.74
N SER A 119 11.22 -4.97 -12.96
CA SER A 119 12.60 -4.90 -13.43
C SER A 119 13.14 -6.29 -13.77
N SER A 120 12.83 -7.29 -12.95
CA SER A 120 13.20 -8.69 -13.19
C SER A 120 12.46 -9.30 -14.39
N ALA A 121 11.23 -8.84 -14.66
CA ALA A 121 10.49 -9.22 -15.86
C ALA A 121 11.03 -8.56 -17.15
N HIS A 122 11.93 -7.58 -17.04
CA HIS A 122 12.45 -6.79 -18.15
C HIS A 122 11.35 -6.12 -18.99
N VAL A 123 10.30 -5.62 -18.34
CA VAL A 123 9.18 -4.92 -18.98
C VAL A 123 9.17 -3.44 -18.62
N LYS A 124 8.84 -2.59 -19.59
CA LYS A 124 8.45 -1.20 -19.31
C LYS A 124 6.96 -1.21 -19.03
N ASP A 125 6.57 -0.75 -17.85
CA ASP A 125 5.20 -0.90 -17.36
C ASP A 125 4.77 0.33 -16.57
N SER A 126 3.54 0.79 -16.79
CA SER A 126 2.98 1.97 -16.11
C SER A 126 2.77 1.76 -14.62
N ARG A 127 2.73 0.51 -14.14
CA ARG A 127 2.62 0.19 -12.72
C ARG A 127 3.82 0.70 -11.90
N LEU A 128 5.00 0.84 -12.51
CA LEU A 128 6.16 1.50 -11.88
C LEU A 128 5.85 2.95 -11.53
N ALA A 129 5.43 3.74 -12.54
CA ALA A 129 5.10 5.14 -12.35
C ALA A 129 3.95 5.33 -11.34
N ARG A 130 2.98 4.42 -11.32
CA ARG A 130 1.90 4.43 -10.33
C ARG A 130 2.41 4.14 -8.91
N ALA A 131 3.32 3.18 -8.75
CA ALA A 131 3.92 2.87 -7.46
C ALA A 131 4.72 4.07 -6.91
N ASP A 132 5.47 4.76 -7.78
CA ASP A 132 6.22 5.97 -7.43
C ASP A 132 5.28 7.11 -7.01
N GLU A 133 4.21 7.35 -7.78
CA GLU A 133 3.18 8.34 -7.45
C GLU A 133 2.55 8.06 -6.07
N LEU A 134 2.23 6.82 -5.76
CA LEU A 134 1.69 6.42 -4.45
C LEU A 134 2.67 6.71 -3.31
N VAL A 135 3.98 6.47 -3.52
CA VAL A 135 5.02 6.79 -2.54
C VAL A 135 5.07 8.30 -2.30
N ASP A 136 5.03 9.10 -3.35
CA ASP A 136 5.09 10.56 -3.26
C ASP A 136 3.84 11.16 -2.59
N GLU A 137 2.65 10.71 -3.00
CA GLU A 137 1.36 11.09 -2.39
C GLU A 137 1.31 10.76 -0.90
N THR A 138 1.70 9.53 -0.54
CA THR A 138 1.69 9.07 0.85
C THR A 138 2.70 9.85 1.68
N ALA A 139 3.92 10.07 1.16
CA ALA A 139 4.95 10.83 1.85
C ALA A 139 4.54 12.30 2.03
N ALA A 140 3.87 12.92 1.05
CA ALA A 140 3.32 14.26 1.19
C ALA A 140 2.25 14.32 2.29
N THR A 141 1.37 13.31 2.35
CA THR A 141 0.37 13.16 3.41
C THR A 141 1.01 13.06 4.79
N VAL A 142 2.05 12.23 4.94
CA VAL A 142 2.76 12.07 6.22
C VAL A 142 3.47 13.36 6.64
N ARG A 143 4.17 14.01 5.70
CA ARG A 143 4.88 15.28 5.98
C ARG A 143 3.94 16.38 6.47
N ARG A 144 2.72 16.45 5.90
CA ARG A 144 1.70 17.42 6.29
C ARG A 144 1.33 17.29 7.77
N VAL A 145 1.06 16.06 8.23
CA VAL A 145 0.59 15.82 9.61
C VAL A 145 1.72 15.71 10.64
N THR A 146 2.95 15.38 10.22
CA THR A 146 4.13 15.32 11.10
C THR A 146 4.86 16.65 11.22
N GLY A 147 4.94 17.43 10.13
CA GLY A 147 5.67 18.70 10.03
C GLY A 147 5.01 19.87 10.77
N GLY A 148 3.70 19.82 11.01
CA GLY A 148 2.97 20.83 11.81
C GLY A 148 3.40 20.88 13.28
N ARG A 149 4.08 19.85 13.78
CA ARG A 149 4.46 19.70 15.21
C ARG A 149 5.76 20.42 15.60
N GLY A 150 6.46 21.06 14.66
CA GLY A 150 7.73 21.76 14.91
C GLY A 150 7.63 23.24 15.30
N ARG A 151 6.42 23.78 15.49
CA ARG A 151 6.20 25.20 15.85
C ARG A 151 5.19 25.31 16.99
N GLY A 152 5.63 25.00 18.20
CA GLY A 152 4.88 25.19 19.45
C GLY A 152 5.85 25.43 20.58
#